data_AF-A0A0Q9DW98-F1
#
_entry.id   AF-A0A0Q9DW98-F1
#
_cell.length_a   1.000
_cell.length_b   1.000
_cell.length_c   1.000
_cell.angle_alpha   90.00
_cell.angle_beta   90.00
_cell.angle_gamma   90.00
#
_symmetry.space_group_name_H-M   'P 1'
#
loop_
_entity.id
_entity.type
_entity.pdbx_description
1 polymer ?
#
loop_
_entity_poly.entity_id
_entity_poly.type
_entity_poly.pdbx_seq_one_letter_code
_entity_poly.pdbx_strand_id
1 'polypeptide(L)'
;MLDISQATNMLTSLGVSSTMAAKAAERTAQNHAGADPVTFLKELQTTLEQLSAEAAQGTAAGTTGATTTAAQTKPYQSTAALYSSKGATETGTTQAAVKAPFSNLEEFREWESDLGDTFAEDYEVPDYVRMISMSLSGGDQEVVGRYMFFKNHPEFAADYEAIRSGKLSKFPTDGSTLVKSDLTEMPSETASFYKKNTARLLAAEGFNMDPTLAKMRTDGVVEVPDGVNPSEWLMNNRWTPDEIVAQNNRVVFARAPYIGLDGKGADTYRLTTYDSATNSIINFDGIAYDPVTGEAKA
;
A
#
# COMPACT_ATOMS: atom_id res chain seq x y z
N MET A 1 5.97 34.83 9.71
CA MET A 1 5.38 34.14 8.56
C MET A 1 5.00 32.76 9.06
N LEU A 2 3.75 32.33 8.88
CA LEU A 2 3.37 30.96 9.24
C LEU A 2 4.09 30.03 8.25
N ASP A 3 4.95 29.16 8.77
CA ASP A 3 5.68 28.19 7.95
C ASP A 3 4.73 27.02 7.59
N ILE A 4 4.96 26.38 6.44
CA ILE A 4 4.21 25.22 5.94
C ILE A 4 4.13 24.14 7.02
N SER A 5 5.23 23.92 7.74
CA SER A 5 5.32 22.97 8.85
C SER A 5 4.39 23.33 10.02
N GLN A 6 4.26 24.61 10.35
CA GLN A 6 3.38 25.08 11.44
C GLN A 6 1.91 24.97 11.04
N ALA A 7 1.57 25.34 9.80
CA ALA A 7 0.22 25.21 9.27
C ALA A 7 -0.21 23.73 9.17
N THR A 8 0.69 22.86 8.70
CA THR A 8 0.45 21.42 8.61
C THR A 8 0.21 20.81 9.98
N ASN A 9 1.05 21.13 10.97
CA ASN A 9 0.90 20.61 12.34
C ASN A 9 -0.38 21.11 13.01
N MET A 10 -0.75 22.38 12.79
CA MET A 10 -1.99 22.95 13.32
C MET A 10 -3.22 22.24 12.73
N LEU A 11 -3.28 22.08 11.40
CA LEU A 11 -4.38 21.37 10.75
C LEU A 11 -4.46 19.90 11.17
N THR A 12 -3.30 19.25 11.31
CA THR A 12 -3.23 17.86 11.82
C THR A 12 -3.75 17.77 13.25
N SER A 13 -3.41 18.73 14.11
CA SER A 13 -3.93 18.79 15.49
C SER A 13 -5.44 19.05 15.58
N LEU A 14 -6.03 19.60 14.51
CA LEU A 14 -7.47 19.83 14.36
C LEU A 14 -8.18 18.65 13.67
N GLY A 15 -7.49 17.54 13.42
CA GLY A 15 -8.07 16.32 12.86
C GLY A 15 -8.06 16.24 11.33
N VAL A 16 -7.41 17.18 10.63
CA VAL A 16 -7.20 17.07 9.18
C VAL A 16 -6.08 16.04 8.92
N SER A 17 -6.26 15.15 7.94
CA SER A 17 -5.21 14.17 7.60
C SER A 17 -3.90 14.88 7.24
N SER A 18 -2.76 14.31 7.66
CA SER A 18 -1.43 14.91 7.46
C SER A 18 -1.15 15.25 6.00
N THR A 19 -1.61 14.41 5.06
CA THR A 19 -1.51 14.63 3.62
C THR A 19 -2.35 15.81 3.14
N MET A 20 -3.59 15.95 3.64
CA MET A 20 -4.47 17.06 3.26
C MET A 20 -4.01 18.37 3.91
N ALA A 21 -3.53 18.30 5.14
CA ALA A 21 -2.91 19.40 5.86
C ALA A 21 -1.66 19.93 5.14
N ALA A 22 -0.76 19.03 4.71
CA ALA A 22 0.43 19.39 3.94
C ALA A 22 0.06 20.01 2.58
N LYS A 23 -0.88 19.39 1.86
CA LYS A 23 -1.34 19.89 0.55
C LYS A 23 -2.03 21.26 0.65
N ALA A 24 -2.83 21.49 1.69
CA ALA A 24 -3.46 22.78 1.95
C ALA A 24 -2.41 23.84 2.32
N ALA A 25 -1.45 23.50 3.19
CA ALA A 25 -0.38 24.41 3.59
C ALA A 25 0.53 24.79 2.41
N GLU A 26 0.91 23.83 1.57
CA GLU A 26 1.72 24.05 0.37
C GLU A 26 0.98 24.92 -0.66
N ARG A 27 -0.27 24.58 -1.00
CA ARG A 27 -1.06 25.35 -1.98
C ARG A 27 -1.34 26.78 -1.51
N THR A 28 -1.60 26.97 -0.22
CA THR A 28 -1.78 28.31 0.38
C THR A 28 -0.48 29.11 0.32
N ALA A 29 0.65 28.49 0.70
CA ALA A 29 1.96 29.15 0.66
C ALA A 29 2.42 29.50 -0.77
N GLN A 30 2.06 28.68 -1.77
CA GLN A 30 2.37 28.95 -3.18
C GLN A 30 1.54 30.10 -3.75
N ASN A 31 0.25 30.14 -3.44
CA ASN A 31 -0.68 31.13 -4.01
C ASN A 31 -0.67 32.47 -3.27
N HIS A 32 -0.26 32.47 -2.00
CA HIS A 32 -0.30 33.63 -1.11
C HIS A 32 1.03 33.86 -0.39
N ALA A 33 2.13 33.71 -1.13
CA ALA A 33 3.48 33.96 -0.62
C ALA A 33 3.61 35.39 -0.07
N GLY A 34 3.96 35.51 1.21
CA GLY A 34 4.16 36.81 1.88
C GLY A 34 2.91 37.45 2.50
N ALA A 35 1.77 36.74 2.54
CA ALA A 35 0.58 37.20 3.26
C ALA A 35 0.85 37.37 4.76
N ASP A 36 0.18 38.35 5.39
CA ASP A 36 0.19 38.47 6.84
C ASP A 36 -0.49 37.25 7.49
N PRO A 37 -0.20 36.93 8.76
CA PRO A 37 -0.69 35.71 9.40
C PRO A 37 -2.22 35.54 9.39
N VAL A 38 -2.99 36.63 9.48
CA VAL A 38 -4.46 36.55 9.53
C VAL A 38 -5.01 36.28 8.14
N THR A 39 -4.47 36.95 7.12
CA THR A 39 -4.80 36.68 5.72
C THR A 39 -4.41 35.25 5.34
N PHE A 40 -3.21 34.79 5.73
CA PHE A 40 -2.77 33.43 5.47
C PHE A 40 -3.72 32.38 6.07
N LEU A 41 -4.23 32.58 7.29
CA LEU A 41 -5.19 31.65 7.91
C LEU A 41 -6.55 31.62 7.20
N LYS A 42 -7.03 32.76 6.71
CA LYS A 42 -8.28 32.82 5.91
C LYS A 42 -8.12 32.12 4.57
N GLU A 43 -6.98 32.33 3.90
CA GLU A 43 -6.68 31.66 2.63
C GLU A 43 -6.41 30.16 2.84
N LEU A 44 -5.82 29.78 3.97
CA LEU A 44 -5.65 28.38 4.34
C LEU A 44 -7.00 27.68 4.52
N GLN A 45 -7.94 28.31 5.24
CA GLN A 45 -9.30 27.80 5.38
C GLN A 45 -9.98 27.68 4.01
N THR A 46 -9.90 28.71 3.17
CA THR A 46 -10.51 28.72 1.83
C THR A 46 -9.90 27.62 0.95
N THR A 47 -8.59 27.44 1.00
CA THR A 47 -7.87 26.39 0.27
C THR A 47 -8.27 25.00 0.77
N LEU A 48 -8.50 24.84 2.07
CA LEU A 48 -8.97 23.59 2.67
C LEU A 48 -10.39 23.27 2.20
N GLU A 49 -11.30 24.24 2.24
CA GLU A 49 -12.68 24.10 1.73
C GLU A 49 -12.70 23.78 0.24
N GLN A 50 -11.85 24.43 -0.56
CA GLN A 50 -11.68 24.13 -1.99
C GLN A 50 -11.13 22.72 -2.21
N LEU A 51 -10.11 22.30 -1.45
CA LEU A 51 -9.55 20.94 -1.56
C LEU A 51 -10.58 19.88 -1.15
N SER A 52 -11.40 20.15 -0.14
CA SER A 52 -12.52 19.30 0.26
C SER A 52 -13.61 19.26 -0.81
N ALA A 53 -13.93 20.40 -1.44
CA ALA A 53 -14.89 20.47 -2.54
C ALA A 53 -14.36 19.82 -3.83
N GLU A 54 -13.07 19.97 -4.16
CA GLU A 54 -12.39 19.28 -5.26
C GLU A 54 -12.37 17.77 -5.04
N ALA A 55 -12.13 17.32 -3.80
CA ALA A 55 -12.23 15.91 -3.43
C ALA A 55 -13.67 15.38 -3.60
N ALA A 56 -14.69 16.20 -3.32
CA ALA A 56 -16.10 15.86 -3.53
C ALA A 56 -16.58 15.99 -4.99
N GLN A 57 -15.94 16.83 -5.81
CA GLN A 57 -16.28 17.08 -7.22
C GLN A 57 -15.50 16.19 -8.21
N GLY A 58 -14.38 15.58 -7.78
CA GLY A 58 -13.66 14.56 -8.53
C GLY A 58 -14.52 13.33 -8.89
N THR A 59 -15.71 13.22 -8.32
CA THR A 59 -16.73 12.20 -8.61
C THR A 59 -17.67 12.56 -9.78
N ALA A 60 -17.68 13.80 -10.29
CA ALA A 60 -18.74 14.27 -11.21
C ALA A 60 -18.29 14.76 -12.61
N ALA A 61 -17.01 15.02 -12.87
CA ALA A 61 -16.56 15.48 -14.19
C ALA A 61 -15.25 14.81 -14.61
N GLY A 62 -15.37 13.73 -15.41
CA GLY A 62 -14.22 12.99 -15.92
C GLY A 62 -14.46 11.52 -16.20
N THR A 63 -15.67 11.13 -16.62
CA THR A 63 -15.97 9.81 -17.20
C THR A 63 -15.40 9.72 -18.62
N THR A 64 -14.07 9.64 -18.71
CA THR A 64 -13.38 9.02 -19.85
C THR A 64 -12.26 8.17 -19.27
N GLY A 65 -12.53 6.87 -19.13
CA GLY A 65 -11.53 5.86 -18.84
C GLY A 65 -11.14 5.65 -17.38
N ALA A 66 -12.02 5.96 -16.42
CA ALA A 66 -11.96 5.29 -15.13
C ALA A 66 -12.61 3.91 -15.31
N THR A 67 -11.81 2.91 -15.67
CA THR A 67 -12.15 1.54 -15.32
C THR A 67 -12.15 1.53 -13.80
N THR A 68 -13.31 1.77 -13.19
CA THR A 68 -13.61 1.20 -11.88
C THR A 68 -13.35 -0.27 -12.08
N THR A 69 -12.20 -0.76 -11.61
CA THR A 69 -11.99 -2.19 -11.44
C THR A 69 -13.20 -2.63 -10.63
N ALA A 70 -14.11 -3.35 -11.28
CA ALA A 70 -15.26 -3.93 -10.63
C ALA A 70 -14.77 -4.55 -9.33
N ALA A 71 -15.48 -4.34 -8.21
CA ALA A 71 -15.25 -5.05 -6.96
C ALA A 71 -14.85 -6.48 -7.33
N GLN A 72 -13.58 -6.83 -7.11
CA GLN A 72 -13.01 -8.04 -7.69
C GLN A 72 -13.75 -9.22 -7.07
N THR A 73 -14.67 -9.80 -7.83
CA THR A 73 -15.46 -10.98 -7.48
C THR A 73 -14.61 -12.25 -7.44
N LYS A 74 -13.28 -12.15 -7.53
CA LYS A 74 -12.41 -13.30 -7.37
C LYS A 74 -12.46 -13.74 -5.89
N PRO A 75 -12.75 -15.02 -5.61
CA PRO A 75 -12.70 -15.53 -4.25
C PRO A 75 -11.31 -15.32 -3.67
N TYR A 76 -11.26 -15.00 -2.37
CA TYR A 76 -10.00 -14.88 -1.64
C TYR A 76 -9.21 -16.18 -1.78
N GLN A 77 -7.98 -16.10 -2.26
CA GLN A 77 -7.06 -17.21 -2.25
C GLN A 77 -6.04 -16.97 -1.15
N SER A 78 -6.03 -17.87 -0.14
CA SER A 78 -5.11 -17.76 0.97
C SER A 78 -3.67 -17.75 0.48
N THR A 79 -2.86 -16.86 1.05
CA THR A 79 -1.41 -16.83 0.83
C THR A 79 -0.77 -18.15 1.25
N ALA A 80 -1.34 -18.82 2.26
CA ALA A 80 -0.91 -20.16 2.65
C ALA A 80 -1.12 -21.15 1.50
N ALA A 81 -2.24 -21.07 0.78
CA ALA A 81 -2.53 -21.96 -0.35
C ALA A 81 -1.61 -21.73 -1.55
N LEU A 82 -1.10 -20.50 -1.73
CA LEU A 82 -0.18 -20.15 -2.82
C LEU A 82 1.25 -20.62 -2.54
N TYR A 83 1.69 -20.57 -1.28
CA TYR A 83 3.10 -20.74 -0.92
C TYR A 83 3.38 -21.89 0.05
N SER A 84 2.42 -22.80 0.27
CA SER A 84 2.63 -24.05 1.01
C SER A 84 3.68 -24.91 0.33
N SER A 85 4.88 -24.98 0.92
CA SER A 85 5.91 -25.93 0.49
C SER A 85 5.50 -27.37 0.88
N LYS A 86 5.62 -28.28 -0.11
CA LYS A 86 5.27 -29.73 -0.12
C LYS A 86 3.80 -30.09 -0.34
N GLY A 87 3.52 -30.54 -1.57
CA GLY A 87 2.67 -31.71 -1.79
C GLY A 87 1.17 -31.54 -1.62
N ALA A 88 0.64 -30.33 -1.67
CA ALA A 88 -0.78 -30.15 -1.97
C ALA A 88 -0.98 -30.44 -3.46
N THR A 89 -1.12 -31.72 -3.79
CA THR A 89 -1.92 -32.15 -4.93
C THR A 89 -3.19 -31.30 -4.95
N GLU A 90 -3.69 -30.95 -6.14
CA GLU A 90 -4.99 -30.31 -6.36
C GLU A 90 -6.15 -31.18 -5.82
N THR A 91 -6.19 -31.43 -4.52
CA THR A 91 -7.39 -31.84 -3.82
C THR A 91 -8.06 -30.54 -3.45
N GLY A 92 -9.19 -30.25 -4.11
CA GLY A 92 -10.14 -29.21 -3.75
C GLY A 92 -10.78 -29.44 -2.38
N THR A 93 -9.96 -29.72 -1.36
CA THR A 93 -10.33 -29.68 0.04
C THR A 93 -10.35 -28.22 0.43
N THR A 94 -11.56 -27.67 0.52
CA THR A 94 -11.86 -26.48 1.33
C THR A 94 -11.17 -26.65 2.68
N GLN A 95 -10.02 -26.00 2.84
CA GLN A 95 -9.35 -25.84 4.12
C GLN A 95 -10.40 -25.23 5.05
N ALA A 96 -10.66 -25.87 6.20
CA ALA A 96 -11.57 -25.32 7.18
C ALA A 96 -11.16 -23.86 7.41
N ALA A 97 -12.10 -22.93 7.20
CA ALA A 97 -11.82 -21.51 7.30
C ALA A 97 -11.27 -21.25 8.71
N VAL A 98 -9.97 -20.98 8.79
CA VAL A 98 -9.36 -20.48 10.02
C VAL A 98 -10.18 -19.25 10.37
N LYS A 99 -10.70 -19.15 11.59
CA LYS A 99 -11.44 -17.97 12.04
C LYS A 99 -10.48 -17.07 12.78
N ALA A 100 -10.62 -15.75 12.63
CA ALA A 100 -9.86 -14.81 13.43
C ALA A 100 -10.15 -15.04 14.92
N PRO A 101 -9.17 -14.84 15.82
CA PRO A 101 -9.34 -15.04 17.26
C PRO A 101 -10.25 -13.99 17.93
N PHE A 102 -10.71 -12.99 17.18
CA PHE A 102 -11.57 -11.90 17.60
C PHE A 102 -12.75 -11.72 16.63
N SER A 103 -13.83 -11.09 17.08
CA SER A 103 -15.05 -10.83 16.30
C SER A 103 -15.29 -9.34 16.06
N ASN A 104 -14.76 -8.47 16.92
CA ASN A 104 -14.93 -7.02 16.88
C ASN A 104 -13.60 -6.30 17.21
N LEU A 105 -13.60 -4.97 17.11
CA LEU A 105 -12.40 -4.15 17.32
C LEU A 105 -11.91 -4.18 18.78
N GLU A 106 -12.81 -4.28 19.75
CA GLU A 106 -12.46 -4.32 21.18
C GLU A 106 -11.74 -5.63 21.53
N GLU A 107 -12.30 -6.76 21.11
CA GLU A 107 -11.65 -8.08 21.20
C GLU A 107 -10.31 -8.12 20.46
N PHE A 108 -10.19 -7.44 19.32
CA PHE A 108 -8.92 -7.33 18.59
C PHE A 108 -7.87 -6.57 19.40
N ARG A 109 -8.24 -5.46 20.05
CA ARG A 109 -7.31 -4.65 20.86
C ARG A 109 -6.81 -5.43 22.07
N GLU A 110 -7.71 -6.14 22.76
CA GLU A 110 -7.35 -7.01 23.89
C GLU A 110 -6.42 -8.14 23.43
N TRP A 111 -6.80 -8.86 22.37
CA TRP A 111 -5.95 -9.91 21.78
C TRP A 111 -4.57 -9.40 21.39
N GLU A 112 -4.48 -8.25 20.70
CA GLU A 112 -3.20 -7.68 20.25
C GLU A 112 -2.34 -7.22 21.44
N SER A 113 -2.95 -6.70 22.51
CA SER A 113 -2.23 -6.27 23.70
C SER A 113 -1.66 -7.42 24.54
N ASP A 114 -2.29 -8.60 24.46
CA ASP A 114 -1.88 -9.80 25.20
C ASP A 114 -0.79 -10.60 24.47
N LEU A 115 -0.41 -10.20 23.26
CA LEU A 115 0.66 -10.87 22.51
C LEU A 115 2.02 -10.67 23.19
N GLY A 116 2.81 -11.74 23.25
CA GLY A 116 4.17 -11.70 23.75
C GLY A 116 5.11 -10.83 22.89
N ASP A 117 6.33 -10.64 23.38
CA ASP A 117 7.40 -9.89 22.72
C ASP A 117 8.64 -10.75 22.43
N THR A 118 8.49 -12.07 22.56
CA THR A 118 9.58 -13.03 22.37
C THR A 118 9.58 -13.54 20.94
N PHE A 119 10.72 -13.43 20.26
CA PHE A 119 10.93 -13.91 18.90
C PHE A 119 11.95 -15.06 18.89
N ALA A 120 11.89 -15.92 17.85
CA ALA A 120 12.89 -16.96 17.62
C ALA A 120 14.28 -16.35 17.36
N GLU A 121 15.35 -17.10 17.64
CA GLU A 121 16.74 -16.64 17.43
C GLU A 121 17.03 -16.29 15.96
N ASP A 122 16.47 -17.05 15.04
CA ASP A 122 16.56 -16.88 13.59
C ASP A 122 15.30 -16.22 12.99
N TYR A 123 14.59 -15.41 13.78
CA TYR A 123 13.40 -14.70 13.31
C TYR A 123 13.71 -13.77 12.13
N GLU A 124 13.01 -14.01 11.02
CA GLU A 124 12.89 -13.08 9.92
C GLU A 124 11.46 -12.54 9.84
N VAL A 125 11.34 -11.23 9.59
CA VAL A 125 10.03 -10.57 9.46
C VAL A 125 9.28 -11.13 8.25
N PRO A 126 8.08 -11.73 8.44
CA PRO A 126 7.29 -12.24 7.34
C PRO A 126 6.80 -11.13 6.40
N ASP A 127 6.59 -11.47 5.14
CA ASP A 127 6.15 -10.51 4.12
C ASP A 127 4.80 -9.88 4.47
N TYR A 128 3.85 -10.64 5.04
CA TYR A 128 2.59 -10.07 5.51
C TYR A 128 2.80 -9.08 6.67
N VAL A 129 3.79 -9.33 7.55
CA VAL A 129 4.15 -8.39 8.61
C VAL A 129 4.77 -7.13 8.02
N ARG A 130 5.61 -7.23 6.98
CA ARG A 130 6.14 -6.06 6.24
C ARG A 130 5.02 -5.23 5.62
N MET A 131 3.95 -5.88 5.15
CA MET A 131 2.76 -5.23 4.62
C MET A 131 1.96 -4.48 5.68
N ILE A 132 1.67 -5.11 6.82
CA ILE A 132 0.89 -4.47 7.88
C ILE A 132 1.76 -3.56 8.77
N SER A 133 3.08 -3.69 8.77
CA SER A 133 3.98 -2.93 9.65
C SER A 133 4.06 -1.45 9.31
N MET A 134 3.49 -1.02 8.18
CA MET A 134 3.15 0.39 7.94
C MET A 134 2.10 0.96 8.92
N SER A 135 1.54 0.13 9.81
CA SER A 135 0.47 0.49 10.75
C SER A 135 0.79 0.19 12.23
N LEU A 136 1.96 -0.40 12.58
CA LEU A 136 2.24 -0.79 13.97
C LEU A 136 2.44 0.40 14.93
N SER A 137 2.74 1.58 14.40
CA SER A 137 2.78 2.86 15.12
C SER A 137 1.88 3.86 14.42
N GLY A 138 0.62 3.94 14.85
CA GLY A 138 -0.39 4.81 14.27
C GLY A 138 -1.54 5.10 15.22
N GLY A 139 -2.47 5.97 14.79
CA GLY A 139 -3.70 6.28 15.50
C GLY A 139 -4.76 5.20 15.30
N ASP A 140 -6.03 5.53 15.58
CA ASP A 140 -7.11 4.55 15.51
C ASP A 140 -7.31 3.95 14.11
N GLN A 141 -7.09 4.74 13.06
CA GLN A 141 -7.20 4.28 11.67
C GLN A 141 -6.26 3.11 11.38
N GLU A 142 -5.02 3.17 11.85
CA GLU A 142 -4.04 2.10 11.69
C GLU A 142 -4.45 0.85 12.45
N VAL A 143 -5.03 0.99 13.64
CA VAL A 143 -5.56 -0.14 14.44
C VAL A 143 -6.73 -0.81 13.71
N VAL A 144 -7.70 -0.03 13.22
CA VAL A 144 -8.82 -0.57 12.45
C VAL A 144 -8.33 -1.22 11.15
N GLY A 145 -7.31 -0.64 10.50
CA GLY A 145 -6.65 -1.26 9.34
C GLY A 145 -6.11 -2.65 9.64
N ARG A 146 -5.38 -2.82 10.77
CA ARG A 146 -4.89 -4.15 11.21
C ARG A 146 -6.01 -5.11 11.57
N TYR A 147 -7.02 -4.62 12.31
CA TYR A 147 -8.22 -5.40 12.64
C TYR A 147 -8.86 -5.97 11.37
N MET A 148 -9.12 -5.12 10.38
CA MET A 148 -9.71 -5.56 9.11
C MET A 148 -8.81 -6.53 8.36
N PHE A 149 -7.50 -6.28 8.32
CA PHE A 149 -6.56 -7.20 7.69
C PHE A 149 -6.63 -8.60 8.33
N PHE A 150 -6.49 -8.70 9.64
CA PHE A 150 -6.50 -10.01 10.31
C PHE A 150 -7.89 -10.65 10.33
N LYS A 151 -8.97 -9.86 10.28
CA LYS A 151 -10.34 -10.37 10.06
C LYS A 151 -10.48 -11.02 8.68
N ASN A 152 -9.85 -10.42 7.67
CA ASN A 152 -9.88 -10.90 6.28
C ASN A 152 -8.88 -12.04 6.03
N HIS A 153 -7.83 -12.10 6.86
CA HIS A 153 -6.72 -13.04 6.76
C HIS A 153 -6.43 -13.72 8.10
N PRO A 154 -7.35 -14.56 8.59
CA PRO A 154 -7.26 -15.19 9.91
C PRO A 154 -6.06 -16.14 10.06
N GLU A 155 -5.53 -16.69 8.97
CA GLU A 155 -4.29 -17.46 8.97
C GLU A 155 -3.06 -16.61 9.37
N PHE A 156 -3.07 -15.31 9.06
CA PHE A 156 -2.01 -14.40 9.48
C PHE A 156 -2.16 -14.00 10.93
N ALA A 157 -3.38 -13.94 11.48
CA ALA A 157 -3.57 -13.69 12.90
C ALA A 157 -2.95 -14.81 13.75
N ALA A 158 -3.20 -16.07 13.36
CA ALA A 158 -2.63 -17.24 14.03
C ALA A 158 -1.10 -17.30 13.94
N ASP A 159 -0.52 -16.93 12.80
CA ASP A 159 0.93 -16.85 12.66
C ASP A 159 1.53 -15.68 13.44
N TYR A 160 0.85 -14.53 13.45
CA TYR A 160 1.27 -13.35 14.20
C TYR A 160 1.36 -13.63 15.71
N GLU A 161 0.38 -14.35 16.26
CA GLU A 161 0.42 -14.82 17.65
C GLU A 161 1.55 -15.83 17.89
N ALA A 162 1.79 -16.74 16.93
CA ALA A 162 2.85 -17.73 17.02
C ALA A 162 4.25 -17.08 17.04
N ILE A 163 4.52 -16.12 16.16
CA ILE A 163 5.83 -15.45 16.08
C ILE A 163 6.15 -14.62 17.32
N ARG A 164 5.11 -14.04 17.94
CA ARG A 164 5.17 -13.27 19.20
C ARG A 164 5.41 -14.16 20.44
N SER A 165 5.36 -15.48 20.25
CA SER A 165 5.59 -16.51 21.27
C SER A 165 6.86 -17.33 21.01
N GLY A 166 7.82 -16.79 20.24
CA GLY A 166 9.11 -17.42 19.97
C GLY A 166 9.11 -18.49 18.87
N LYS A 167 8.05 -18.58 18.05
CA LYS A 167 8.00 -19.52 16.92
C LYS A 167 8.44 -18.83 15.62
N LEU A 168 8.90 -19.61 14.65
CA LEU A 168 9.13 -19.11 13.29
C LEU A 168 7.81 -19.00 12.52
N SER A 169 7.77 -18.01 11.63
CA SER A 169 6.66 -17.84 10.68
C SER A 169 6.60 -19.01 9.72
N LYS A 170 5.38 -19.37 9.32
CA LYS A 170 5.12 -20.35 8.25
C LYS A 170 4.99 -19.70 6.87
N PHE A 171 5.02 -18.37 6.81
CA PHE A 171 4.86 -17.56 5.61
C PHE A 171 6.21 -17.03 5.09
N PRO A 172 6.30 -16.70 3.79
CA PRO A 172 7.52 -16.17 3.17
C PRO A 172 8.08 -14.95 3.91
N THR A 173 9.42 -14.88 3.96
CA THR A 173 10.20 -13.82 4.62
C THR A 173 11.19 -13.15 3.66
N ASP A 174 11.18 -13.52 2.38
CA ASP A 174 12.18 -13.12 1.38
C ASP A 174 11.71 -12.00 0.45
N GLY A 175 10.49 -11.48 0.66
CA GLY A 175 9.88 -10.45 -0.19
C GLY A 175 9.29 -10.99 -1.49
N SER A 176 9.30 -12.32 -1.69
CA SER A 176 8.80 -12.94 -2.92
C SER A 176 7.31 -12.69 -3.17
N THR A 177 6.54 -12.41 -2.13
CA THR A 177 5.10 -12.08 -2.25
C THR A 177 4.85 -10.58 -2.35
N LEU A 178 5.87 -9.74 -2.19
CA LEU A 178 5.79 -8.27 -2.18
C LEU A 178 6.09 -7.62 -3.53
N VAL A 179 6.08 -8.42 -4.60
CA VAL A 179 6.34 -7.97 -5.97
C VAL A 179 5.06 -7.44 -6.61
N LYS A 180 5.16 -6.29 -7.27
CA LYS A 180 4.05 -5.66 -8.02
C LYS A 180 4.17 -5.82 -9.54
N SER A 181 5.37 -6.08 -10.04
CA SER A 181 5.64 -6.18 -11.48
C SER A 181 5.39 -7.57 -12.02
N ASP A 182 4.77 -7.68 -13.19
CA ASP A 182 4.55 -8.97 -13.86
C ASP A 182 5.80 -9.41 -14.62
N LEU A 183 6.50 -10.41 -14.09
CA LEU A 183 7.69 -10.97 -14.72
C LEU A 183 7.41 -11.67 -16.05
N THR A 184 6.15 -12.02 -16.35
CA THR A 184 5.78 -12.64 -17.64
C THR A 184 5.70 -11.62 -18.78
N GLU A 185 5.54 -10.34 -18.46
CA GLU A 185 5.54 -9.23 -19.42
C GLU A 185 6.96 -8.68 -19.67
N MET A 186 7.94 -9.10 -18.89
CA MET A 186 9.35 -8.69 -19.04
C MET A 186 10.10 -9.53 -20.07
N PRO A 187 11.20 -9.02 -20.66
CA PRO A 187 12.15 -9.84 -21.39
C PRO A 187 12.63 -11.02 -20.53
N SER A 188 12.78 -12.20 -21.16
CA SER A 188 13.09 -13.45 -20.45
C SER A 188 14.37 -13.40 -19.60
N GLU A 189 15.39 -12.68 -20.09
CA GLU A 189 16.64 -12.46 -19.35
C GLU A 189 16.42 -11.57 -18.12
N THR A 190 15.65 -10.50 -18.27
CA THR A 190 15.26 -9.60 -17.17
C THR A 190 14.46 -10.33 -16.11
N ALA A 191 13.43 -11.08 -16.52
CA ALA A 191 12.64 -11.90 -15.61
C ALA A 191 13.52 -12.92 -14.86
N SER A 192 14.42 -13.60 -15.57
CA SER A 192 15.33 -14.59 -14.98
C SER A 192 16.33 -13.97 -14.00
N PHE A 193 16.79 -12.75 -14.29
CA PHE A 193 17.64 -11.99 -13.39
C PHE A 193 16.90 -11.66 -12.09
N TYR A 194 15.70 -11.10 -12.17
CA TYR A 194 14.94 -10.70 -10.99
C TYR A 194 14.46 -11.88 -10.14
N LYS A 195 14.16 -13.04 -10.74
CA LYS A 195 13.88 -14.27 -9.99
C LYS A 195 15.03 -14.70 -9.06
N LYS A 196 16.26 -14.37 -9.41
CA LYS A 196 17.47 -14.67 -8.61
C LYS A 196 17.88 -13.49 -7.72
N ASN A 197 17.28 -12.32 -7.91
CA ASN A 197 17.67 -11.06 -7.30
C ASN A 197 16.42 -10.27 -6.87
N THR A 198 15.51 -10.90 -6.10
CA THR A 198 14.24 -10.31 -5.67
C THR A 198 14.44 -8.95 -4.99
N ALA A 199 15.47 -8.81 -4.16
CA ALA A 199 15.80 -7.53 -3.52
C ALA A 199 16.05 -6.39 -4.51
N ARG A 200 16.62 -6.68 -5.69
CA ARG A 200 16.82 -5.67 -6.75
C ARG A 200 15.53 -5.30 -7.46
N LEU A 201 14.60 -6.25 -7.59
CA LEU A 201 13.27 -5.97 -8.11
C LEU A 201 12.51 -5.05 -7.16
N LEU A 202 12.47 -5.42 -5.87
CA LEU A 202 11.84 -4.62 -4.82
C LEU A 202 12.47 -3.24 -4.69
N ALA A 203 13.78 -3.10 -4.90
CA ALA A 203 14.44 -1.80 -4.94
C ALA A 203 13.95 -0.96 -6.14
N ALA A 204 13.86 -1.53 -7.35
CA ALA A 204 13.34 -0.80 -8.51
C ALA A 204 11.89 -0.34 -8.28
N GLU A 205 11.02 -1.24 -7.79
CA GLU A 205 9.62 -0.93 -7.47
C GLU A 205 9.51 0.12 -6.35
N GLY A 206 10.32 -0.01 -5.29
CA GLY A 206 10.34 0.92 -4.16
C GLY A 206 10.82 2.32 -4.52
N PHE A 207 11.75 2.43 -5.48
CA PHE A 207 12.14 3.71 -6.07
C PHE A 207 11.19 4.17 -7.20
N ASN A 208 10.08 3.47 -7.44
CA ASN A 208 9.11 3.77 -8.48
C ASN A 208 9.72 3.76 -9.90
N MET A 209 10.71 2.91 -10.14
CA MET A 209 11.35 2.76 -11.45
C MET A 209 10.75 1.56 -12.19
N ASP A 210 10.65 1.66 -13.52
CA ASP A 210 10.38 0.49 -14.35
C ASP A 210 11.53 -0.53 -14.19
N PRO A 211 11.28 -1.77 -13.73
CA PRO A 211 12.36 -2.74 -13.48
C PRO A 211 13.12 -3.12 -14.74
N THR A 212 12.45 -3.19 -15.89
CA THR A 212 13.12 -3.54 -17.14
C THR A 212 14.08 -2.44 -17.56
N LEU A 213 13.68 -1.18 -17.52
CA LEU A 213 14.55 -0.03 -17.78
C LEU A 213 15.68 0.07 -16.75
N ALA A 214 15.38 -0.16 -15.46
CA ALA A 214 16.39 -0.13 -14.40
C ALA A 214 17.49 -1.18 -14.63
N LYS A 215 17.11 -2.40 -15.03
CA LYS A 215 18.08 -3.44 -15.43
C LYS A 215 18.84 -3.03 -16.68
N MET A 216 18.15 -2.64 -17.76
CA MET A 216 18.80 -2.23 -19.02
C MET A 216 19.82 -1.11 -18.81
N ARG A 217 19.53 -0.16 -17.91
CA ARG A 217 20.46 0.92 -17.56
C ARG A 217 21.67 0.40 -16.80
N THR A 218 21.46 -0.52 -15.86
CA THR A 218 22.55 -1.18 -15.12
C THR A 218 23.47 -1.94 -16.06
N ASP A 219 22.91 -2.55 -17.10
CA ASP A 219 23.63 -3.29 -18.13
C ASP A 219 24.26 -2.38 -19.21
N GLY A 220 23.98 -1.07 -19.19
CA GLY A 220 24.48 -0.11 -20.18
C GLY A 220 23.82 -0.22 -21.56
N VAL A 221 22.62 -0.81 -21.63
CA VAL A 221 21.88 -1.06 -22.88
C VAL A 221 20.91 0.08 -23.23
N VAL A 222 20.55 0.91 -22.24
CA VAL A 222 19.74 2.11 -22.45
C VAL A 222 20.46 3.35 -21.97
N GLU A 223 20.48 4.37 -22.83
CA GLU A 223 21.02 5.69 -22.49
C GLU A 223 19.90 6.64 -22.07
N VAL A 224 20.14 7.39 -21.00
CA VAL A 224 19.24 8.45 -20.58
C VAL A 224 19.53 9.69 -21.44
N PRO A 225 18.50 10.42 -21.91
CA PRO A 225 18.71 11.63 -22.69
C PRO A 225 19.61 12.66 -21.97
N ASP A 226 20.46 13.34 -22.75
CA ASP A 226 21.35 14.37 -22.23
C ASP A 226 20.59 15.44 -21.46
N GLY A 227 21.15 15.84 -20.30
CA GLY A 227 20.57 16.87 -19.44
C GLY A 227 19.38 16.43 -18.59
N VAL A 228 18.96 15.15 -18.65
CA VAL A 228 17.88 14.62 -17.82
C VAL A 228 18.45 13.89 -16.60
N ASN A 229 17.82 14.07 -15.43
CA ASN A 229 18.18 13.29 -14.24
C ASN A 229 17.83 11.81 -14.47
N PRO A 230 18.80 10.88 -14.39
CA PRO A 230 18.54 9.49 -14.70
C PRO A 230 17.54 8.78 -13.79
N SER A 231 17.44 9.17 -12.53
CA SER A 231 16.46 8.59 -11.60
C SER A 231 15.06 9.11 -11.90
N GLU A 232 14.90 10.40 -12.18
CA GLU A 232 13.61 10.96 -12.60
C GLU A 232 13.16 10.38 -13.94
N TRP A 233 14.07 10.16 -14.88
CA TRP A 233 13.74 9.54 -16.15
C TRP A 233 13.18 8.12 -15.96
N LEU A 234 13.82 7.28 -15.13
CA LEU A 234 13.34 5.94 -14.81
C LEU A 234 11.99 5.94 -14.05
N MET A 235 11.71 6.98 -13.27
CA MET A 235 10.44 7.13 -12.56
C MET A 235 9.29 7.61 -13.47
N ASN A 236 9.62 8.19 -14.62
CA ASN A 236 8.67 8.81 -15.54
C ASN A 236 8.57 8.11 -16.90
N ASN A 237 9.22 6.95 -17.08
CA ASN A 237 9.18 6.18 -18.31
C ASN A 237 9.06 4.68 -17.99
N ARG A 238 8.49 3.94 -18.94
CA ARG A 238 8.38 2.47 -18.88
C ARG A 238 8.93 1.84 -20.14
N TRP A 239 9.41 0.63 -19.99
CA TRP A 239 9.75 -0.19 -21.14
C TRP A 239 8.49 -0.85 -21.71
N THR A 240 8.42 -0.96 -23.03
CA THR A 240 7.48 -1.84 -23.73
C THR A 240 8.26 -2.62 -24.80
N PRO A 241 7.70 -3.72 -25.35
CA PRO A 241 8.37 -4.47 -26.41
C PRO A 241 8.77 -3.62 -27.63
N ASP A 242 7.97 -2.59 -27.94
CA ASP A 242 8.14 -1.77 -29.14
C ASP A 242 8.99 -0.51 -28.88
N GLU A 243 8.80 0.14 -27.73
CA GLU A 243 9.45 1.41 -27.41
C GLU A 243 9.50 1.73 -25.91
N ILE A 244 10.16 2.84 -25.57
CA ILE A 244 10.13 3.42 -24.23
C ILE A 244 9.12 4.56 -24.24
N VAL A 245 8.09 4.47 -23.40
CA VAL A 245 7.03 5.49 -23.33
C VAL A 245 7.00 6.19 -21.98
N ALA A 246 6.55 7.44 -21.97
CA ALA A 246 6.35 8.20 -20.74
C ALA A 246 5.23 7.58 -19.90
N GLN A 247 5.49 7.39 -18.60
CA GLN A 247 4.53 6.89 -17.63
C GLN A 247 4.91 7.39 -16.23
N ASN A 248 3.94 7.89 -15.47
CA ASN A 248 4.15 8.18 -14.04
C ASN A 248 4.13 6.88 -13.23
N ASN A 249 5.31 6.27 -13.04
CA ASN A 249 5.44 4.98 -12.37
C ASN A 249 5.07 5.04 -10.89
N ARG A 250 5.24 6.20 -10.24
CA ARG A 250 4.81 6.41 -8.85
C ARG A 250 3.32 6.16 -8.69
N VAL A 251 2.49 6.69 -9.58
CA VAL A 251 1.03 6.50 -9.53
C VAL A 251 0.66 5.04 -9.83
N VAL A 252 1.40 4.40 -10.73
CA VAL A 252 1.16 3.01 -11.16
C VAL A 252 1.48 2.06 -10.02
N PHE A 253 2.68 2.13 -9.44
CA PHE A 253 3.08 1.28 -8.32
C PHE A 253 2.29 1.56 -7.05
N ALA A 254 1.87 2.80 -6.80
CA ALA A 254 1.00 3.12 -5.66
C ALA A 254 -0.35 2.40 -5.74
N ARG A 255 -0.82 2.07 -6.95
CA ARG A 255 -2.13 1.43 -7.19
C ARG A 255 -2.02 -0.05 -7.59
N ALA A 256 -0.82 -0.52 -7.93
CA ALA A 256 -0.61 -1.88 -8.37
C ALA A 256 -0.79 -2.86 -7.19
N PRO A 257 -1.56 -3.95 -7.39
CA PRO A 257 -1.66 -5.00 -6.39
C PRO A 257 -0.32 -5.71 -6.25
N TYR A 258 -0.10 -6.32 -5.10
CA TYR A 258 0.95 -7.32 -4.96
C TYR A 258 0.51 -8.58 -5.69
N ILE A 259 1.35 -9.06 -6.60
CA ILE A 259 1.10 -10.25 -7.43
C ILE A 259 2.11 -11.38 -7.20
N GLY A 260 3.19 -11.09 -6.46
CA GLY A 260 4.25 -12.06 -6.15
C GLY A 260 5.17 -12.37 -7.34
N LEU A 261 6.31 -12.98 -7.05
CA LEU A 261 7.37 -13.28 -8.02
C LEU A 261 6.93 -14.31 -9.09
N ASP A 262 5.92 -15.11 -8.77
CA ASP A 262 5.33 -16.09 -9.67
C ASP A 262 4.15 -15.56 -10.49
N GLY A 263 3.73 -14.31 -10.25
CA GLY A 263 2.59 -13.64 -10.90
C GLY A 263 1.23 -14.24 -10.54
N LYS A 264 1.19 -15.17 -9.57
CA LYS A 264 -0.03 -15.90 -9.19
C LYS A 264 -0.62 -15.43 -7.87
N GLY A 265 0.09 -14.57 -7.15
CA GLY A 265 -0.33 -14.00 -5.88
C GLY A 265 -1.11 -12.69 -6.02
N ALA A 266 -1.83 -12.45 -7.12
CA ALA A 266 -2.65 -11.25 -7.23
C ALA A 266 -3.62 -11.14 -6.04
N ASP A 267 -3.56 -10.00 -5.34
CA ASP A 267 -4.39 -9.68 -4.17
C ASP A 267 -4.13 -10.58 -2.94
N THR A 268 -2.91 -11.12 -2.83
CA THR A 268 -2.43 -11.95 -1.69
C THR A 268 -2.67 -11.24 -0.34
N TYR A 269 -2.47 -9.92 -0.31
CA TYR A 269 -2.71 -9.06 0.84
C TYR A 269 -3.85 -8.09 0.53
N ARG A 270 -5.08 -8.47 0.90
CA ARG A 270 -6.26 -7.61 0.69
C ARG A 270 -6.23 -6.50 1.72
N LEU A 271 -5.67 -5.37 1.32
CA LEU A 271 -5.62 -4.19 2.15
C LEU A 271 -6.93 -3.41 2.09
N THR A 272 -7.30 -2.82 3.21
CA THR A 272 -8.30 -1.76 3.24
C THR A 272 -7.67 -0.46 2.74
N THR A 273 -8.50 0.44 2.19
CA THR A 273 -8.05 1.75 1.72
C THR A 273 -8.65 2.83 2.61
N TYR A 274 -7.85 3.81 3.03
CA TYR A 274 -8.40 4.98 3.71
C TYR A 274 -8.87 6.03 2.69
N ASP A 275 -10.17 6.32 2.70
CA ASP A 275 -10.78 7.42 1.97
C ASP A 275 -10.85 8.66 2.86
N SER A 276 -9.94 9.59 2.61
CA SER A 276 -9.88 10.87 3.32
C SER A 276 -11.05 11.81 3.02
N ALA A 277 -11.77 11.64 1.89
CA ALA A 277 -12.90 12.49 1.54
C ALA A 277 -14.12 12.18 2.41
N THR A 278 -14.33 10.90 2.71
CA THR A 278 -15.44 10.44 3.58
C THR A 278 -14.98 10.12 5.01
N ASN A 279 -13.69 10.28 5.30
CA ASN A 279 -13.02 9.83 6.51
C ASN A 279 -13.38 8.38 6.87
N SER A 280 -13.18 7.46 5.93
CA SER A 280 -13.64 6.06 6.06
C SER A 280 -12.53 5.08 5.68
N ILE A 281 -12.57 3.90 6.27
CA ILE A 281 -11.80 2.75 5.80
C ILE A 281 -12.69 1.96 4.86
N ILE A 282 -12.33 1.92 3.58
CA ILE A 282 -13.01 1.12 2.57
C ILE A 282 -12.41 -0.28 2.60
N ASN A 283 -13.23 -1.25 2.99
CA ASN A 283 -12.83 -2.66 2.98
C ASN A 283 -12.91 -3.23 1.56
N PHE A 284 -12.35 -4.43 1.36
CA PHE A 284 -12.32 -5.07 0.03
C PHE A 284 -13.72 -5.40 -0.52
N ASP A 285 -14.73 -5.51 0.34
CA ASP A 285 -16.14 -5.67 -0.02
C ASP A 285 -16.81 -4.35 -0.49
N GLY A 286 -16.06 -3.24 -0.49
CA GLY A 286 -16.54 -1.91 -0.85
C GLY A 286 -17.32 -1.22 0.27
N ILE A 287 -17.48 -1.85 1.43
CA ILE A 287 -18.17 -1.26 2.57
C ILE A 287 -17.24 -0.25 3.23
N ALA A 288 -17.79 0.94 3.53
CA ALA A 288 -17.11 1.96 4.30
C ALA A 288 -17.22 1.66 5.79
N TYR A 289 -16.11 1.78 6.51
CA TYR A 289 -16.02 1.58 7.95
C TYR A 289 -15.53 2.84 8.64
N ASP A 290 -15.98 3.03 9.88
CA ASP A 290 -15.49 4.09 10.74
C ASP A 290 -14.04 3.83 11.17
N PRO A 291 -13.13 4.80 10.98
CA PRO A 291 -11.71 4.62 11.29
C PRO A 291 -11.42 4.60 12.80
N VAL A 292 -12.40 4.89 13.66
CA VAL A 292 -12.27 4.85 15.12
C VAL A 292 -12.94 3.61 15.70
N THR A 293 -14.18 3.31 15.29
CA THR A 293 -14.97 2.21 15.86
C THR A 293 -14.81 0.89 15.09
N GLY A 294 -14.40 0.94 13.83
CA GLY A 294 -14.36 -0.23 12.95
C GLY A 294 -15.76 -0.76 12.57
N GLU A 295 -16.83 -0.01 12.85
CA GLU A 295 -18.20 -0.34 12.47
C GLU A 295 -18.50 0.09 11.03
N ALA A 296 -19.40 -0.62 10.37
CA ALA A 296 -19.83 -0.26 9.02
C ALA A 296 -20.61 1.06 9.06
N LYS A 297 -20.26 1.99 8.17
CA LYS A 297 -21.02 3.22 7.94
C LYS A 297 -22.25 2.92 7.10
N ALA A 298 -23.37 3.53 7.49
CA ALA A 298 -24.64 3.45 6.76
C ALA A 298 -24.62 4.32 5.49
#